data_AF-A0A815WYB0-F1
#
_entry.id   AF-A0A815WYB0-F1
#
_cell.length_a   1.000
_cell.length_b   1.000
_cell.length_c   1.000
_cell.angle_alpha   90.00
_cell.angle_beta   90.00
_cell.angle_gamma   90.00
#
_symmetry.space_group_name_H-M   'P 1'
#
loop_
_entity.id
_entity.type
_entity.pdbx_description
1 polymer ?
#
loop_
_entity_poly.entity_id
_entity_poly.type
_entity_poly.pdbx_seq_one_letter_code
_entity_poly.pdbx_strand_id
1 'polypeptide(L)'
;CYHGSVHDITVLRESGLLEHVNDSVQIIADKGYIGEDYIVTPRKKPHEGELTDEDKSFNRDINSARAAIENINQRLKTYAILGVVYRGAIDDFEK
;
A
#
# COMPACT_ATOMS: atom_id res chain seq x y z
N CYS A 1 4.49 8.94 -14.99
CA CYS A 1 5.19 8.25 -13.89
C CYS A 1 5.36 9.23 -12.74
N TYR A 2 4.91 8.88 -11.53
CA TYR A 2 5.09 9.72 -10.35
C TYR A 2 6.56 9.77 -9.95
N HIS A 3 7.01 10.92 -9.44
CA HIS A 3 8.37 11.06 -8.91
C HIS A 3 8.46 10.32 -7.56
N GLY A 4 9.64 9.77 -7.23
CA GLY A 4 9.84 9.01 -5.97
C GLY A 4 9.69 9.84 -4.69
N SER A 5 9.50 11.16 -4.80
CA SER A 5 9.18 12.06 -3.70
C SER A 5 7.68 12.20 -3.41
N VAL A 6 6.81 11.65 -4.28
CA VAL A 6 5.36 11.70 -4.10
C VAL A 6 4.97 10.66 -3.04
N HIS A 7 4.21 11.11 -2.04
CA HIS A 7 3.71 10.22 -0.99
C HIS A 7 2.68 9.23 -1.55
N ASP A 8 2.68 7.98 -1.09
CA ASP A 8 1.82 6.93 -1.67
C ASP A 8 0.33 7.28 -1.57
N ILE A 9 -0.08 7.98 -0.50
CA ILE A 9 -1.45 8.50 -0.38
C ILE A 9 -1.86 9.45 -1.52
N THR A 10 -0.94 10.25 -2.02
CA THR A 10 -1.20 11.17 -3.14
C THR A 10 -1.41 10.38 -4.41
N VAL A 11 -0.58 9.38 -4.66
CA VAL A 11 -0.74 8.47 -5.80
C VAL A 11 -2.08 7.74 -5.71
N LEU A 12 -2.47 7.25 -4.54
CA LEU A 12 -3.77 6.59 -4.35
C LEU A 12 -4.94 7.51 -4.69
N ARG A 13 -4.93 8.76 -4.21
CA ARG A 13 -5.96 9.77 -4.51
C ARG A 13 -6.05 10.07 -6.00
N GLU A 14 -4.91 10.20 -6.69
CA GLU A 14 -4.86 10.58 -8.10
C GLU A 14 -5.07 9.38 -9.06
N SER A 15 -4.97 8.15 -8.56
CA SER A 15 -5.05 6.94 -9.39
C SER A 15 -6.46 6.59 -9.90
N GLY A 16 -7.52 7.18 -9.32
CA GLY A 16 -8.91 6.77 -9.59
C GLY A 16 -9.29 5.40 -9.00
N LEU A 17 -8.39 4.70 -8.29
CA LEU A 17 -8.67 3.39 -7.69
C LEU A 17 -9.83 3.44 -6.69
N LEU A 18 -9.91 4.53 -5.92
CA LEU A 18 -10.92 4.70 -4.89
C LEU A 18 -12.34 4.83 -5.46
N GLU A 19 -12.49 5.29 -6.71
CA GLU A 19 -13.80 5.35 -7.39
C GLU A 19 -14.44 3.97 -7.61
N HIS A 20 -13.62 2.91 -7.53
CA HIS A 20 -14.03 1.52 -7.72
C HIS A 20 -14.17 0.77 -6.40
N VAL A 21 -13.89 1.42 -5.27
CA VAL A 21 -14.03 0.85 -3.92
C VAL A 21 -15.34 1.35 -3.34
N ASN A 22 -16.13 0.45 -2.77
CA ASN A 22 -17.36 0.85 -2.10
C ASN A 22 -17.03 1.64 -0.81
N ASP A 23 -17.71 2.77 -0.59
CA ASP A 23 -17.54 3.65 0.57
C ASP A 23 -17.70 2.93 1.93
N SER A 24 -18.38 1.77 1.97
CA SER A 24 -18.54 0.97 3.18
C SER A 24 -17.33 0.08 3.51
N VAL A 25 -16.31 0.03 2.63
CA VAL A 25 -15.15 -0.83 2.79
C VAL A 25 -14.05 -0.10 3.53
N GLN A 26 -13.64 -0.68 4.65
CA GLN A 26 -12.48 -0.22 5.40
C GLN A 26 -11.20 -0.74 4.73
N ILE A 27 -10.26 0.16 4.42
CA ILE A 27 -9.00 -0.19 3.76
C ILE A 27 -7.93 -0.37 4.83
N ILE A 28 -7.18 -1.48 4.78
CA ILE A 28 -5.98 -1.67 5.60
C ILE A 28 -4.75 -1.42 4.72
N ALA A 29 -3.91 -0.47 5.11
CA ALA A 29 -2.75 -0.07 4.33
C ALA A 29 -1.50 0.16 5.19
N ASP A 30 -0.39 0.47 4.52
CA ASP A 30 0.84 0.82 5.20
C ASP A 30 0.93 2.28 5.63
N LYS A 31 2.02 2.61 6.35
CA LYS A 31 2.21 3.95 6.90
C LYS A 31 2.43 5.02 5.81
N GLY A 32 2.81 4.64 4.59
CA GLY A 32 2.87 5.53 3.42
C GLY A 32 1.48 5.95 2.91
N TYR A 33 0.41 5.31 3.40
CA TYR A 33 -0.98 5.69 3.10
C TYR A 33 -1.67 6.44 4.24
N ILE A 34 -0.92 6.94 5.23
CA ILE A 34 -1.49 7.82 6.26
C ILE A 34 -2.01 9.09 5.59
N GLY A 35 -3.25 9.47 5.90
CA GLY A 35 -3.85 10.72 5.42
C GLY A 35 -5.36 10.71 5.20
N GLU A 36 -6.04 9.57 5.38
CA GLU A 36 -7.48 9.40 5.16
C GLU A 36 -8.13 8.61 6.29
N ASP A 37 -9.35 8.97 6.67
CA ASP A 37 -10.05 8.38 7.83
C ASP A 37 -10.55 6.95 7.58
N TYR A 38 -10.87 6.62 6.32
CA TYR A 38 -11.31 5.28 5.92
C TYR A 38 -10.14 4.30 5.71
N ILE A 39 -8.89 4.78 5.81
CA ILE A 39 -7.68 3.96 5.70
C ILE A 39 -7.10 3.71 7.09
N VAL A 40 -7.13 2.44 7.49
CA VAL A 40 -6.52 1.96 8.71
C VAL A 40 -5.05 1.65 8.47
N THR A 41 -4.19 2.34 9.21
CA THR A 41 -2.74 2.13 9.19
C THR A 41 -2.23 1.79 10.59
N PRO A 42 -1.10 1.06 10.72
CA PRO A 42 -0.50 0.82 12.01
C PRO A 42 -0.12 2.16 12.70
N ARG A 43 -0.44 2.26 13.99
CA ARG A 43 -0.11 3.43 14.82
C ARG A 43 1.41 3.67 14.80
N LYS A 44 1.77 4.92 14.54
CA LYS A 44 3.18 5.37 14.54
C LYS A 44 3.59 5.69 15.98
N LYS A 45 4.84 5.36 16.31
CA LYS A 45 5.43 5.80 17.58
C LYS A 45 5.43 7.34 17.64
N PRO A 46 4.94 7.96 18.71
CA PRO A 46 5.00 9.42 18.88
C PRO A 46 6.46 9.90 19.01
N HIS A 47 6.70 11.19 18.75
CA HIS A 47 8.06 11.75 18.69
C HIS A 47 8.84 11.57 20.00
N GLU A 48 8.17 11.73 21.14
CA GLU A 48 8.75 11.62 22.49
C GLU A 48 7.91 10.69 23.37
N GLY A 49 7.64 9.48 22.89
CA GLY A 49 6.91 8.50 23.69
C GLY A 49 6.96 7.10 23.10
N GLU A 50 6.43 6.15 23.85
CA GLU A 50 6.31 4.75 23.41
C GLU A 50 4.89 4.44 22.93
N LEU A 51 4.78 3.38 22.15
CA LEU A 51 3.47 2.81 21.86
C LEU A 51 2.90 2.24 23.17
N THR A 52 1.64 2.54 23.45
CA THR A 52 0.93 1.89 24.55
C THR A 52 0.75 0.41 24.26
N ASP A 53 0.36 -0.39 25.26
CA ASP A 53 0.13 -1.81 25.03
C ASP A 53 -1.10 -2.05 24.13
N GLU A 54 -2.08 -1.14 24.18
CA GLU A 54 -3.22 -1.10 23.27
C GLU A 54 -2.76 -0.81 21.83
N ASP A 55 -1.88 0.17 21.62
CA ASP A 55 -1.33 0.48 20.29
C ASP A 55 -0.53 -0.71 19.73
N LYS A 56 0.23 -1.41 20.58
CA LYS A 56 0.97 -2.62 20.18
C LYS A 56 0.01 -3.75 19.80
N SER A 57 -1.04 -3.98 20.59
CA SER A 57 -2.06 -4.98 20.28
C SER A 57 -2.76 -4.68 18.96
N PHE A 58 -3.20 -3.43 18.77
CA PHE A 58 -3.80 -2.97 17.53
C PHE A 58 -2.85 -3.18 16.34
N ASN A 59 -1.59 -2.76 16.47
CA ASN A 59 -0.59 -2.95 15.44
C ASN A 59 -0.34 -4.43 15.12
N ARG A 60 -0.39 -5.31 16.13
CA ARG A 60 -0.25 -6.75 15.93
C ARG A 60 -1.37 -7.30 15.05
N ASP A 61 -2.61 -6.89 15.30
CA ASP A 61 -3.77 -7.35 14.53
C ASP A 61 -3.71 -6.82 13.08
N ILE A 62 -3.44 -5.52 12.91
CA ILE A 62 -3.29 -4.91 11.58
C ILE A 62 -2.12 -5.54 10.80
N ASN A 63 -0.97 -5.74 11.45
CA ASN A 63 0.19 -6.35 10.79
C ASN A 63 -0.06 -7.82 10.45
N SER A 64 -0.82 -8.56 11.28
CA SER A 64 -1.21 -9.93 10.97
C SER A 64 -2.09 -10.01 9.72
N ALA A 65 -3.07 -9.11 9.58
CA ALA A 65 -3.88 -9.02 8.36
C ALA A 65 -3.03 -8.69 7.13
N ARG A 66 -2.08 -7.77 7.28
CA ARG A 66 -1.17 -7.36 6.19
C ARG A 66 -0.19 -8.44 5.76
N ALA A 67 0.25 -9.30 6.68
CA ALA A 67 1.20 -10.36 6.35
C ALA A 67 0.68 -11.27 5.22
N ALA A 68 -0.64 -11.48 5.12
CA ALA A 68 -1.25 -12.23 4.04
C ALA A 68 -1.02 -11.58 2.67
N ILE A 69 -1.28 -10.28 2.54
CA ILE A 69 -1.10 -9.56 1.27
C ILE A 69 0.38 -9.34 0.94
N GLU A 70 1.24 -9.14 1.94
CA GLU A 70 2.68 -9.02 1.75
C GLU A 70 3.29 -10.32 1.22
N ASN A 71 2.84 -11.47 1.74
CA ASN A 71 3.23 -12.78 1.20
C ASN A 71 2.79 -12.96 -0.26
N ILE A 72 1.59 -12.51 -0.63
CA ILE A 72 1.12 -12.53 -2.01
C ILE A 72 1.99 -11.63 -2.87
N ASN A 73 2.20 -10.37 -2.48
CA ASN A 73 3.06 -9.42 -3.19
C ASN A 73 4.48 -9.95 -3.39
N GLN A 74 5.03 -10.60 -2.37
CA GLN A 74 6.34 -11.23 -2.46
C GLN A 74 6.38 -12.36 -3.50
N ARG A 75 5.32 -13.19 -3.57
CA ARG A 75 5.19 -14.21 -4.61
C ARG A 75 5.04 -13.60 -6.00
N LEU A 76 4.26 -12.52 -6.14
CA LEU A 76 4.09 -11.81 -7.41
C LEU A 76 5.43 -11.29 -7.94
N LYS A 77 6.29 -10.75 -7.05
CA LYS A 77 7.64 -10.28 -7.40
C LYS A 77 8.56 -11.38 -7.93
N THR A 78 8.32 -12.65 -7.61
CA THR A 78 9.10 -13.78 -8.15
C THR A 78 8.88 -13.97 -9.65
N TYR A 79 7.69 -13.64 -10.16
CA TYR A 79 7.39 -13.78 -11.58
C TYR A 79 7.95 -12.60 -12.36
N ALA A 80 8.89 -12.84 -13.28
CA ALA A 80 9.56 -11.79 -14.05
C ALA A 80 8.57 -10.84 -14.75
N ILE A 81 7.45 -11.36 -15.28
CA ILE A 81 6.40 -10.54 -15.92
C ILE A 81 5.81 -9.46 -15.00
N LEU A 82 5.77 -9.69 -13.69
CA LEU A 82 5.30 -8.74 -12.69
C LEU A 82 6.45 -8.06 -11.92
N GLY A 83 7.63 -8.68 -11.90
CA GLY A 83 8.80 -8.24 -11.14
C GLY A 83 9.75 -7.33 -11.92
N VAL A 84 9.68 -7.32 -13.25
CA VAL A 84 10.47 -6.41 -14.09
C VAL A 84 9.59 -5.44 -14.86
N VAL A 85 10.06 -4.21 -14.97
CA VAL A 85 9.46 -3.24 -15.89
C VAL A 85 9.72 -3.71 -17.31
N TYR A 86 8.67 -3.83 -18.11
CA TYR A 86 8.80 -4.11 -19.53
C TYR A 86 9.56 -2.98 -20.23
N ARG A 87 10.59 -3.31 -21.02
CA ARG A 87 11.50 -2.34 -21.68
C ARG A 87 11.49 -2.41 -23.21
N GLY A 88 10.66 -3.25 -23.82
CA GLY A 88 10.52 -3.25 -25.28
C GLY A 88 9.71 -2.05 -25.77
N ALA A 89 9.86 -1.68 -27.03
CA ALA A 89 9.04 -0.63 -27.62
C ALA A 89 7.62 -1.17 -27.82
N ILE A 90 6.61 -0.38 -27.50
CA ILE A 90 5.20 -0.78 -27.73
C ILE A 90 4.97 -1.00 -29.23
N ASP A 91 5.68 -0.24 -30.06
CA ASP A 91 5.73 -0.30 -31.52
C ASP A 91 6.12 -1.68 -32.07
N ASP A 92 6.80 -2.52 -31.26
CA ASP A 92 7.21 -3.87 -31.64
C ASP A 92 6.03 -4.88 -31.67
N PHE A 93 4.86 -4.51 -31.11
CA PHE A 93 3.66 -5.35 -31.08
C PHE A 93 2.63 -5.03 -32.18
N GLU A 94 2.84 -3.98 -32.98
CA GLU A 94 1.93 -3.56 -34.06
C GLU A 94 2.29 -4.17 -35.44
N LYS A 95 3.07 -5.26 -35.47
CA LYS A 95 3.35 -6.06 -36.69
C LYS A 95 2.67 -7.42 -36.64
#